data_AF-A0A7S1D0A3-F1
#
_entry.id   AF-A0A7S1D0A3-F1
#
_cell.length_a   1.000
_cell.length_b   1.000
_cell.length_c   1.000
_cell.angle_alpha   90.00
_cell.angle_beta   90.00
_cell.angle_gamma   90.00
#
_symmetry.space_group_name_H-M   'P 1'
#
loop_
_entity.id
_entity.type
_entity.pdbx_description
1 polymer ?
#
loop_
_entity_poly.entity_id
_entity_poly.type
_entity_poly.pdbx_seq_one_letter_code
_entity_poly.pdbx_strand_id
1 'polypeptide(L)'
;YVHSSIAIMMSDEGYVHEVGNSGKRRRRLIYGGIFVVVLVVVVVIIVVLTAGGGGGSDAPSTGGGGNGAQSSIDLQDRIHAVLDAGDADSAAAASVAWQDPNSYQSKALSWLVSDFEGNNYLEAQLLQRYSLACLYYATYSIVTLYSETPTPWKVTTNWLSSKNECEWHGIECTYSQVTGISLIDNGLTGKLPMELVLMKTTLNSIDFSVNTLYMTGNELDVFGRLTKLHTIIMDDNYLLTTDGLPSSLQKCTDLEKINLSYNLLEGPMQQNVLSSWSKLTHMEIESNYLDGSFPSALGSLRQLVYLYIRRNNFQSNLDFVKVGNMANIF
;
A
#
# COMPACT_ATOMS: atom_id res chain seq x y z
N TYR A 1 -8.76 -43.94 11.51
CA TYR A 1 -8.71 -43.20 12.78
C TYR A 1 -7.30 -42.74 13.04
N VAL A 2 -6.93 -41.56 12.54
CA VAL A 2 -5.85 -40.73 13.07
C VAL A 2 -6.39 -39.30 13.02
N HIS A 3 -6.59 -38.70 14.18
CA HIS A 3 -7.09 -37.35 14.35
C HIS A 3 -6.02 -36.35 13.88
N SER A 4 -6.31 -35.57 12.85
CA SER A 4 -5.61 -34.31 12.59
C SER A 4 -6.32 -33.23 13.41
N SER A 5 -5.70 -32.82 14.51
CA SER A 5 -6.19 -31.72 15.33
C SER A 5 -6.02 -30.41 14.54
N ILE A 6 -7.15 -29.83 14.13
CA ILE A 6 -7.24 -28.50 13.52
C ILE A 6 -6.98 -27.46 14.61
N ALA A 7 -5.90 -26.67 14.51
CA ALA A 7 -5.66 -25.55 15.41
C ALA A 7 -6.13 -24.23 14.76
N ILE A 8 -7.44 -24.07 14.59
CA ILE A 8 -8.00 -22.73 14.37
C ILE A 8 -7.89 -21.99 15.69
N MET A 9 -6.89 -21.11 15.82
CA MET A 9 -6.65 -20.35 17.05
C MET A 9 -7.72 -19.25 17.19
N MET A 10 -8.86 -19.64 17.76
CA MET A 10 -10.07 -18.83 17.92
C MET A 10 -10.36 -18.42 19.37
N SER A 11 -9.49 -18.75 20.34
CA SER A 11 -9.76 -18.47 21.77
C SER A 11 -8.70 -17.60 22.44
N ASP A 12 -9.18 -16.71 23.32
CA ASP A 12 -8.41 -15.96 24.31
C ASP A 12 -8.13 -16.87 25.51
N GLU A 13 -6.96 -17.50 25.56
CA GLU A 13 -6.37 -17.89 26.85
C GLU A 13 -4.90 -17.44 26.90
N GLY A 14 -4.60 -16.69 27.96
CA GLY A 14 -3.31 -16.09 28.18
C GLY A 14 -2.23 -17.12 28.49
N TYR A 15 -1.09 -16.98 27.81
CA TYR A 15 0.19 -17.41 28.32
C TYR A 15 1.19 -16.26 28.18
N VAL A 16 1.70 -15.82 29.32
CA VAL A 16 2.74 -14.81 29.50
C VAL A 16 4.09 -15.51 29.61
N HIS A 17 5.10 -14.90 28.98
CA HIS A 17 6.58 -15.03 29.08
C HIS A 17 7.20 -15.26 27.68
N GLU A 18 8.11 -14.45 27.11
CA GLU A 18 8.80 -13.21 27.51
C GLU A 18 9.21 -12.35 26.29
N VAL A 19 9.03 -11.04 26.44
CA VAL A 19 9.95 -9.90 26.19
C VAL A 19 10.66 -9.82 24.81
N GLY A 20 10.39 -8.82 23.95
CA GLY A 20 10.51 -7.41 24.30
C GLY A 20 9.96 -6.39 23.29
N ASN A 21 8.84 -6.65 22.61
CA ASN A 21 8.21 -5.64 21.73
C ASN A 21 6.68 -5.42 21.95
N SER A 22 6.06 -6.15 22.88
CA SER A 22 4.60 -6.09 23.10
C SER A 22 4.13 -4.80 23.81
N GLY A 23 5.02 -4.14 24.55
CA GLY A 23 4.70 -2.91 25.31
C GLY A 23 4.44 -1.68 24.42
N LYS A 24 5.03 -1.63 23.22
CA LYS A 24 4.75 -0.57 22.23
C LYS A 24 3.46 -0.86 21.45
N ARG A 25 3.24 -2.12 21.07
CA ARG A 25 2.06 -2.58 20.31
C ARG A 25 0.73 -2.32 21.03
N ARG A 26 0.66 -2.58 22.35
CA ARG A 26 -0.58 -2.36 23.14
C ARG A 26 -0.95 -0.89 23.33
N ARG A 27 0.03 0.03 23.24
CA ARG A 27 -0.19 1.47 23.42
C ARG A 27 -0.84 2.11 22.19
N ARG A 28 -0.47 1.71 20.96
CA ARG A 28 -1.05 2.28 19.72
C ARG A 28 -2.57 2.05 19.62
N LEU A 29 -3.07 0.86 19.95
CA LEU A 29 -4.50 0.51 19.92
C LEU A 29 -5.37 1.35 20.87
N ILE A 30 -4.88 1.64 22.08
CA ILE A 30 -5.64 2.39 23.10
C ILE A 30 -5.71 3.88 22.73
N TYR A 31 -4.63 4.44 22.21
CA TYR A 31 -4.63 5.83 21.75
C TYR A 31 -5.42 6.01 20.45
N GLY A 32 -5.34 5.07 19.49
CA GLY A 32 -6.06 5.15 18.22
C GLY A 32 -7.58 5.16 18.36
N GLY A 33 -8.15 4.24 19.15
CA GLY A 33 -9.60 4.16 19.34
C GLY A 33 -10.21 5.34 20.12
N ILE A 34 -9.48 5.88 21.09
CA ILE A 34 -9.93 7.06 21.86
C ILE A 34 -9.83 8.34 21.01
N PHE A 35 -8.83 8.45 20.13
CA PHE A 35 -8.64 9.60 19.25
C PHE A 35 -9.74 9.72 18.17
N VAL A 36 -10.16 8.59 17.59
CA VAL A 36 -11.23 8.53 16.57
C VAL A 36 -12.57 9.06 17.11
N VAL A 37 -12.94 8.70 18.34
CA VAL A 37 -14.23 9.15 18.93
C VAL A 37 -14.21 10.63 19.29
N VAL A 38 -13.06 11.18 19.70
CA VAL A 38 -12.94 12.60 20.08
C VAL A 38 -12.89 13.52 18.85
N LEU A 39 -12.30 13.09 17.73
CA LEU A 39 -12.17 13.90 16.51
C LEU A 39 -13.50 14.12 15.76
N VAL A 40 -14.39 13.13 15.75
CA VAL A 40 -15.72 13.26 15.10
C VAL A 40 -16.55 14.38 15.74
N VAL A 41 -16.33 14.68 17.02
CA VAL A 41 -17.03 15.76 17.74
C VAL A 41 -16.42 17.14 17.47
N VAL A 42 -15.11 17.22 17.20
CA VAL A 42 -14.40 18.50 16.99
C VAL A 42 -14.55 19.01 15.55
N VAL A 43 -14.57 18.12 14.55
CA VAL A 43 -14.70 18.51 13.13
C VAL A 43 -16.06 19.15 12.82
N VAL A 44 -17.12 18.81 13.55
CA VAL A 44 -18.46 19.43 13.41
C VAL A 44 -18.44 20.91 13.86
N ILE A 45 -17.47 21.34 14.67
CA ILE A 45 -17.40 22.71 15.20
C ILE A 45 -16.56 23.65 14.30
N ILE A 46 -15.59 23.12 13.53
CA ILE A 46 -14.63 23.95 12.77
C ILE A 46 -15.13 24.31 11.36
N VAL A 47 -16.06 23.54 10.78
CA VAL A 47 -16.62 23.81 9.43
C VAL A 47 -17.50 25.07 9.39
N VAL A 48 -17.77 25.73 10.52
CA VAL A 48 -18.60 26.94 10.59
C VAL A 48 -17.79 28.25 10.47
N LEU A 49 -16.45 28.27 10.47
CA LEU A 49 -15.72 29.53 10.75
C LEU A 49 -14.61 30.05 9.81
N THR A 50 -14.37 29.52 8.60
CA THR A 50 -13.47 30.24 7.68
C THR A 50 -13.85 30.11 6.21
N ALA A 51 -14.67 31.05 5.74
CA ALA A 51 -14.76 31.45 4.35
C ALA A 51 -14.25 32.90 4.22
N GLY A 52 -13.24 33.15 3.38
CA GLY A 52 -12.89 34.51 2.96
C GLY A 52 -11.46 34.75 2.44
N GLY A 53 -11.34 35.01 1.12
CA GLY A 53 -10.36 35.88 0.42
C GLY A 53 -8.90 35.40 0.34
N GLY A 54 -8.15 35.48 -0.76
CA GLY A 54 -8.26 36.23 -2.02
C GLY A 54 -7.02 37.12 -2.21
N GLY A 55 -6.26 36.96 -3.31
CA GLY A 55 -5.29 37.97 -3.81
C GLY A 55 -3.91 37.43 -4.22
N GLY A 56 -3.56 37.54 -5.52
CA GLY A 56 -2.29 37.11 -6.11
C GLY A 56 -1.25 38.22 -6.35
N SER A 57 -0.13 37.87 -7.00
CA SER A 57 0.68 38.72 -7.90
C SER A 57 1.89 37.95 -8.48
N ASP A 58 2.29 38.35 -9.69
CA ASP A 58 3.13 37.66 -10.68
C ASP A 58 4.66 37.92 -10.61
N ALA A 59 5.35 37.13 -11.44
CA ALA A 59 6.57 37.40 -12.23
C ALA A 59 7.97 37.23 -11.59
N PRO A 60 9.07 37.00 -12.36
CA PRO A 60 9.20 36.87 -13.82
C PRO A 60 9.99 35.62 -14.32
N SER A 61 9.93 35.42 -15.63
CA SER A 61 10.64 34.43 -16.44
C SER A 61 12.12 34.76 -16.67
N THR A 62 12.98 33.73 -16.75
CA THR A 62 14.20 33.74 -17.57
C THR A 62 14.43 32.35 -18.15
N GLY A 63 14.84 32.32 -19.42
CA GLY A 63 14.91 31.11 -20.24
C GLY A 63 16.28 30.44 -20.28
N GLY A 64 16.25 29.18 -20.73
CA GLY A 64 17.42 28.40 -21.12
C GLY A 64 17.14 26.90 -20.96
N GLY A 65 16.91 26.17 -22.06
CA GLY A 65 16.75 24.71 -21.97
C GLY A 65 16.12 24.04 -23.20
N GLY A 66 16.79 24.08 -24.35
CA GLY A 66 16.28 23.46 -25.58
C GLY A 66 16.29 21.92 -25.60
N ASN A 67 17.06 21.26 -24.72
CA ASN A 67 17.18 19.80 -24.69
C ASN A 67 16.50 19.14 -23.46
N GLY A 68 16.59 19.73 -22.28
CA GLY A 68 15.96 19.20 -21.05
C GLY A 68 14.43 19.27 -21.07
N ALA A 69 13.86 20.29 -21.72
CA ALA A 69 12.42 20.42 -21.89
C ALA A 69 11.84 19.29 -22.77
N GLN A 70 12.56 18.90 -23.84
CA GLN A 70 12.11 17.85 -24.75
C GLN A 70 12.16 16.46 -24.10
N SER A 71 13.19 16.17 -23.30
CA SER A 71 13.28 14.91 -22.54
C SER A 71 12.24 14.82 -21.42
N SER A 72 11.92 15.95 -20.78
CA SER A 72 10.85 16.02 -19.77
C SER A 72 9.48 15.73 -20.39
N ILE A 73 9.20 16.27 -21.58
CA ILE A 73 7.93 16.06 -22.30
C ILE A 73 7.80 14.60 -22.74
N ASP A 74 8.84 13.99 -23.32
CA ASP A 74 8.82 12.57 -23.73
C ASP A 74 8.55 11.62 -22.55
N LEU A 75 9.18 11.89 -21.40
CA LEU A 75 8.99 11.09 -20.20
C LEU A 75 7.58 11.23 -19.62
N GLN A 76 7.02 12.45 -19.60
CA GLN A 76 5.63 12.68 -19.17
C GLN A 76 4.63 11.91 -20.05
N ASP A 77 4.76 12.02 -21.38
CA ASP A 77 3.86 11.36 -22.33
C ASP A 77 3.85 9.84 -22.14
N ARG A 78 5.01 9.24 -21.85
CA ARG A 78 5.15 7.80 -21.60
C ARG A 78 4.55 7.37 -20.28
N ILE A 79 4.77 8.14 -19.22
CA ILE A 79 4.17 7.87 -17.91
C ILE A 79 2.65 7.95 -18.01
N HIS A 80 2.12 8.96 -18.71
CA HIS A 80 0.70 9.09 -19.02
C HIS A 80 0.16 7.87 -19.76
N ALA A 81 0.80 7.44 -20.84
CA ALA A 81 0.35 6.28 -21.61
C ALA A 81 0.23 5.00 -20.75
N VAL A 82 1.13 4.79 -19.78
CA VAL A 82 1.08 3.60 -18.90
C VAL A 82 0.01 3.72 -17.82
N LEU A 83 -0.20 4.91 -17.24
CA LEU A 83 -1.24 5.16 -16.23
C LEU A 83 -2.66 5.10 -16.83
N ASP A 84 -2.82 5.62 -18.05
CA ASP A 84 -4.09 5.71 -18.78
C ASP A 84 -4.56 4.35 -19.30
N ALA A 85 -3.63 3.43 -19.58
CA ALA A 85 -3.95 2.05 -19.95
C ALA A 85 -4.65 1.25 -18.84
N GLY A 86 -4.83 1.83 -17.64
CA GLY A 86 -5.43 1.20 -16.47
C GLY A 86 -6.87 1.61 -16.14
N ASP A 87 -7.30 2.84 -16.47
CA ASP A 87 -8.69 3.35 -16.35
C ASP A 87 -8.77 4.82 -16.82
N ALA A 88 -9.94 5.26 -17.31
CA ALA A 88 -10.18 6.63 -17.75
C ALA A 88 -10.15 7.66 -16.60
N ASP A 89 -10.56 7.25 -15.38
CA ASP A 89 -10.55 8.12 -14.21
C ASP A 89 -9.12 8.38 -13.66
N SER A 90 -8.21 7.41 -13.83
CA SER A 90 -6.79 7.59 -13.46
C SER A 90 -6.07 8.60 -14.37
N ALA A 91 -6.48 8.71 -15.64
CA ALA A 91 -5.90 9.64 -16.60
C ALA A 91 -6.18 11.10 -16.24
N ALA A 92 -7.43 11.38 -15.85
CA ALA A 92 -7.84 12.71 -15.41
C ALA A 92 -7.11 13.13 -14.12
N ALA A 93 -7.04 12.23 -13.12
CA ALA A 93 -6.32 12.50 -11.86
C ALA A 93 -4.82 12.70 -12.08
N ALA A 94 -4.21 11.91 -12.96
CA ALA A 94 -2.81 12.11 -13.35
C ALA A 94 -2.63 13.50 -13.96
N SER A 95 -3.40 13.86 -14.99
CA SER A 95 -3.27 15.15 -15.69
C SER A 95 -3.35 16.38 -14.77
N VAL A 96 -4.16 16.33 -13.72
CA VAL A 96 -4.28 17.40 -12.71
C VAL A 96 -3.08 17.42 -11.77
N ALA A 97 -2.55 16.26 -11.38
CA ALA A 97 -1.42 16.16 -10.46
C ALA A 97 -0.12 16.75 -11.04
N TRP A 98 0.10 16.68 -12.36
CA TRP A 98 1.26 17.31 -13.01
C TRP A 98 1.16 18.83 -13.14
N GLN A 99 -0.03 19.41 -12.94
CA GLN A 99 -0.22 20.86 -12.97
C GLN A 99 0.12 21.51 -11.63
N ASP A 100 0.12 20.75 -10.53
CA ASP A 100 0.58 21.22 -9.23
C ASP A 100 2.09 20.96 -9.06
N PRO A 101 2.95 21.99 -9.05
CA PRO A 101 4.39 21.81 -8.84
C PRO A 101 4.74 21.27 -7.45
N ASN A 102 3.81 21.34 -6.48
CA ASN A 102 4.01 20.81 -5.13
C ASN A 102 3.57 19.35 -4.97
N SER A 103 2.92 18.77 -5.98
CA SER A 103 2.56 17.35 -5.97
C SER A 103 3.81 16.46 -5.88
N TYR A 104 3.65 15.25 -5.38
CA TYR A 104 4.76 14.30 -5.32
C TYR A 104 5.21 13.89 -6.73
N GLN A 105 4.30 13.87 -7.70
CA GLN A 105 4.59 13.62 -9.12
C GLN A 105 5.53 14.67 -9.69
N SER A 106 5.17 15.96 -9.54
CA SER A 106 5.97 17.06 -10.06
C SER A 106 7.35 17.12 -9.42
N LYS A 107 7.44 16.84 -8.10
CA LYS A 107 8.72 16.73 -7.38
C LYS A 107 9.56 15.55 -7.87
N ALA A 108 8.96 14.38 -8.05
CA ALA A 108 9.63 13.19 -8.56
C ALA A 108 10.16 13.39 -9.98
N LEU A 109 9.36 14.02 -10.86
CA LEU A 109 9.77 14.33 -12.22
C LEU A 109 10.92 15.34 -12.24
N SER A 110 10.80 16.42 -11.48
CA SER A 110 11.84 17.46 -11.39
C SER A 110 13.17 16.86 -10.93
N TRP A 111 13.14 15.98 -9.92
CA TRP A 111 14.31 15.23 -9.48
C TRP A 111 14.87 14.35 -10.61
N LEU A 112 14.03 13.57 -11.28
CA LEU A 112 14.49 12.64 -12.32
C LEU A 112 15.10 13.37 -13.52
N VAL A 113 14.53 14.50 -13.95
CA VAL A 113 15.10 15.34 -15.01
C VAL A 113 16.48 15.84 -14.59
N SER A 114 16.65 16.30 -13.35
CA SER A 114 17.95 16.76 -12.86
C SER A 114 19.01 15.66 -12.77
N ASP A 115 18.61 14.42 -12.42
CA ASP A 115 19.51 13.27 -12.36
C ASP A 115 19.86 12.74 -13.77
N PHE A 116 18.96 12.92 -14.73
CA PHE A 116 19.09 12.47 -16.12
C PHE A 116 20.12 13.28 -16.92
N GLU A 117 20.38 14.54 -16.60
CA GLU A 117 21.28 15.44 -17.37
C GLU A 117 22.76 15.00 -17.42
N GLY A 118 23.11 13.81 -16.91
CA GLY A 118 24.42 13.18 -17.07
C GLY A 118 24.44 11.66 -17.29
N ASN A 119 23.28 10.99 -17.44
CA ASN A 119 23.20 9.52 -17.44
C ASN A 119 22.32 8.96 -18.58
N ASN A 120 22.78 7.91 -19.26
CA ASN A 120 22.02 7.26 -20.34
C ASN A 120 21.21 6.07 -19.81
N TYR A 121 20.02 6.34 -19.25
CA TYR A 121 19.14 5.31 -18.70
C TYR A 121 18.25 4.67 -19.78
N LEU A 122 18.02 3.36 -19.65
CA LEU A 122 16.98 2.66 -20.41
C LEU A 122 15.60 3.11 -19.90
N GLU A 123 14.56 3.00 -20.74
CA GLU A 123 13.21 3.45 -20.33
C GLU A 123 12.65 2.71 -19.13
N ALA A 124 12.84 1.39 -19.05
CA ALA A 124 12.42 0.63 -17.88
C ALA A 124 13.05 1.17 -16.59
N GLN A 125 14.31 1.65 -16.67
CA GLN A 125 14.99 2.26 -15.55
C GLN A 125 14.45 3.67 -15.23
N LEU A 126 14.10 4.47 -16.25
CA LEU A 126 13.44 5.76 -16.02
C LEU A 126 12.09 5.59 -15.31
N LEU A 127 11.30 4.62 -15.74
CA LEU A 127 9.99 4.34 -15.16
C LEU A 127 10.11 3.83 -13.71
N GLN A 128 11.04 2.92 -13.41
CA GLN A 128 11.23 2.44 -12.04
C GLN A 128 11.77 3.56 -11.12
N ARG A 129 12.68 4.41 -11.61
CA ARG A 129 13.18 5.57 -10.88
C ARG A 129 12.08 6.57 -10.56
N TYR A 130 11.28 6.93 -11.56
CA TYR A 130 10.17 7.85 -11.37
C TYR A 130 9.16 7.29 -10.35
N SER A 131 8.81 6.01 -10.49
CA SER A 131 7.92 5.29 -9.58
C SER A 131 8.40 5.32 -8.14
N LEU A 132 9.67 5.01 -7.90
CA LEU A 132 10.28 5.05 -6.57
C LEU A 132 10.40 6.49 -6.03
N ALA A 133 10.72 7.47 -6.87
CA ALA A 133 10.74 8.87 -6.46
C ALA A 133 9.35 9.37 -6.03
N CYS A 134 8.30 8.97 -6.73
CA CYS A 134 6.92 9.21 -6.30
C CYS A 134 6.64 8.57 -4.95
N LEU A 135 7.07 7.31 -4.72
CA LEU A 135 6.90 6.64 -3.42
C LEU A 135 7.57 7.44 -2.30
N TYR A 136 8.80 7.90 -2.51
CA TYR A 136 9.50 8.73 -1.55
C TYR A 136 8.72 10.03 -1.26
N TYR A 137 8.41 10.84 -2.27
CA TYR A 137 7.74 12.11 -2.06
C TYR A 137 6.29 11.99 -1.57
N ALA A 138 5.60 10.90 -1.87
CA ALA A 138 4.24 10.63 -1.41
C ALA A 138 4.18 10.16 0.06
N THR A 139 5.31 9.82 0.67
CA THR A 139 5.33 9.22 2.01
C THR A 139 6.43 9.71 2.96
N TYR A 140 7.31 10.60 2.50
CA TYR A 140 8.36 11.19 3.30
C TYR A 140 7.80 12.35 4.15
N SER A 141 7.46 12.05 5.40
CA SER A 141 6.98 13.06 6.37
C SER A 141 5.68 13.76 5.94
N ILE A 142 4.76 13.03 5.33
CA ILE A 142 3.45 13.52 4.91
C ILE A 142 2.47 13.60 6.08
N VAL A 143 1.83 14.75 6.24
CA VAL A 143 0.81 14.99 7.28
C VAL A 143 -0.46 14.24 6.90
N THR A 144 -1.02 13.48 7.86
CA THR A 144 -2.30 12.79 7.70
C THR A 144 -3.14 12.90 8.97
N LEU A 145 -4.40 12.48 8.89
CA LEU A 145 -5.29 12.28 10.05
C LEU A 145 -4.65 11.39 11.13
N TYR A 146 -3.81 10.42 10.74
CA TYR A 146 -3.20 9.46 11.66
C TYR A 146 -1.75 9.83 12.02
N SER A 147 -1.23 10.92 11.45
CA SER A 147 0.12 11.43 11.70
C SER A 147 0.16 12.94 11.46
N GLU A 148 -0.30 13.71 12.44
CA GLU A 148 -0.36 15.18 12.37
C GLU A 148 1.03 15.84 12.44
N THR A 149 1.99 15.17 13.11
CA THR A 149 3.39 15.61 13.24
C THR A 149 4.33 14.50 12.77
N PRO A 150 4.30 14.18 11.47
CA PRO A 150 5.08 13.06 10.94
C PRO A 150 6.58 13.33 11.07
N THR A 151 7.34 12.29 11.39
CA THR A 151 8.80 12.34 11.27
C THR A 151 9.22 11.87 9.87
N PRO A 152 10.34 12.38 9.34
CA PRO A 152 10.97 11.82 8.15
C PRO A 152 11.23 10.31 8.26
N TRP A 153 11.41 9.67 7.10
CA TRP A 153 11.83 8.28 7.03
C TRP A 153 13.10 8.05 7.86
N LYS A 154 13.17 6.91 8.55
CA LYS A 154 14.31 6.58 9.42
C LYS A 154 15.59 6.31 8.62
N VAL A 155 15.45 5.62 7.50
CA VAL A 155 16.55 5.22 6.60
C VAL A 155 16.22 5.67 5.17
N THR A 156 17.13 6.43 4.59
CA THR A 156 17.03 6.99 3.23
C THR A 156 18.26 6.69 2.38
N THR A 157 19.07 5.70 2.76
CA THR A 157 20.34 5.40 2.08
C THR A 157 20.13 5.23 0.57
N ASN A 158 20.86 6.06 -0.20
CA ASN A 158 20.85 6.18 -1.66
C ASN A 158 19.53 6.59 -2.31
N TRP A 159 18.43 6.77 -1.56
CA TRP A 159 17.19 7.28 -2.12
C TRP A 159 17.41 8.65 -2.77
N LEU A 160 16.84 8.82 -3.96
CA LEU A 160 16.99 10.03 -4.77
C LEU A 160 18.44 10.40 -5.11
N SER A 161 19.33 9.42 -5.22
CA SER A 161 20.72 9.61 -5.68
C SER A 161 20.93 9.06 -7.09
N SER A 162 22.10 9.31 -7.67
CA SER A 162 22.51 8.76 -8.98
C SER A 162 22.93 7.29 -8.94
N LYS A 163 22.94 6.66 -7.76
CA LYS A 163 23.19 5.22 -7.62
C LYS A 163 22.08 4.43 -8.29
N ASN A 164 22.42 3.23 -8.76
CA ASN A 164 21.43 2.30 -9.27
C ASN A 164 20.39 1.99 -8.16
N GLU A 165 19.14 1.81 -8.54
CA GLU A 165 18.02 1.70 -7.58
C GLU A 165 18.15 0.44 -6.73
N CYS A 166 18.84 -0.59 -7.24
CA CYS A 166 19.15 -1.80 -6.51
C CYS A 166 20.15 -1.59 -5.36
N GLU A 167 20.81 -0.42 -5.29
CA GLU A 167 21.61 0.00 -4.15
C GLU A 167 20.79 0.82 -3.13
N TRP A 168 19.53 1.15 -3.43
CA TRP A 168 18.69 1.93 -2.54
C TRP A 168 18.17 1.07 -1.39
N HIS A 169 18.11 1.67 -0.20
CA HIS A 169 17.63 0.95 0.98
C HIS A 169 16.22 0.39 0.74
N GLY A 170 16.06 -0.92 0.98
CA GLY A 170 14.78 -1.59 0.87
C GLY A 170 14.38 -1.97 -0.56
N ILE A 171 15.23 -1.77 -1.57
CA ILE A 171 14.94 -2.18 -2.94
C ILE A 171 15.57 -3.53 -3.24
N GLU A 172 14.76 -4.45 -3.76
CA GLU A 172 15.19 -5.76 -4.24
C GLU A 172 15.14 -5.79 -5.76
N CYS A 173 16.16 -6.39 -6.38
CA CYS A 173 16.26 -6.46 -7.83
C CYS A 173 16.60 -7.84 -8.36
N THR A 174 16.14 -8.11 -9.57
CA THR A 174 16.58 -9.23 -10.41
C THR A 174 17.03 -8.67 -11.74
N TYR A 175 18.27 -8.95 -12.15
CA TYR A 175 18.86 -8.43 -13.40
C TYR A 175 18.68 -6.90 -13.59
N SER A 176 18.93 -6.13 -12.52
CA SER A 176 18.79 -4.65 -12.49
C SER A 176 17.36 -4.11 -12.66
N GLN A 177 16.34 -4.98 -12.61
CA GLN A 177 14.94 -4.60 -12.56
C GLN A 177 14.42 -4.72 -11.13
N VAL A 178 13.71 -3.71 -10.66
CA VAL A 178 13.09 -3.73 -9.32
C VAL A 178 12.01 -4.81 -9.29
N THR A 179 12.19 -5.76 -8.38
CA THR A 179 11.28 -6.89 -8.15
C THR A 179 10.60 -6.83 -6.80
N GLY A 180 11.22 -6.17 -5.82
CA GLY A 180 10.68 -6.06 -4.47
C GLY A 180 10.94 -4.71 -3.83
N ILE A 181 10.05 -4.29 -2.93
CA ILE A 181 10.22 -3.11 -2.09
C ILE A 181 9.92 -3.52 -0.65
N SER A 182 10.88 -3.34 0.26
CA SER A 182 10.76 -3.61 1.70
C SER A 182 11.19 -2.39 2.51
N LEU A 183 10.22 -1.64 3.03
CA LEU A 183 10.43 -0.44 3.86
C LEU A 183 9.75 -0.59 5.22
N ILE A 184 9.98 -1.75 5.83
CA ILE A 184 9.44 -2.15 7.14
C ILE A 184 9.89 -1.16 8.22
N ASP A 185 8.95 -0.72 9.06
CA ASP A 185 9.22 0.16 10.20
C ASP A 185 10.12 1.36 9.86
N ASN A 186 9.91 1.96 8.67
CA ASN A 186 10.73 3.07 8.19
C ASN A 186 10.09 4.44 8.43
N GLY A 187 8.91 4.49 9.04
CA GLY A 187 8.22 5.75 9.38
C GLY A 187 7.49 6.38 8.20
N LEU A 188 7.03 5.56 7.24
CA LEU A 188 6.25 6.04 6.11
C LEU A 188 4.90 6.57 6.61
N THR A 189 4.53 7.75 6.13
CA THR A 189 3.21 8.36 6.32
C THR A 189 2.58 8.63 4.94
N GLY A 190 1.39 9.21 4.86
CA GLY A 190 0.76 9.47 3.56
C GLY A 190 0.17 8.21 2.92
N LYS A 191 0.32 8.08 1.59
CA LYS A 191 -0.34 7.06 0.75
C LYS A 191 0.65 6.39 -0.20
N LEU A 192 0.40 5.13 -0.56
CA LEU A 192 1.11 4.55 -1.69
C LEU A 192 0.67 5.24 -2.99
N PRO A 193 1.61 5.70 -3.84
CA PRO A 193 1.28 6.36 -5.09
C PRO A 193 0.84 5.35 -6.15
N MET A 194 -0.06 5.75 -7.05
CA MET A 194 -0.51 4.90 -8.16
C MET A 194 0.63 4.60 -9.15
N GLU A 195 1.65 5.45 -9.20
CA GLU A 195 2.84 5.34 -10.05
C GLU A 195 3.67 4.08 -9.77
N LEU A 196 3.42 3.34 -8.68
CA LEU A 196 3.96 1.98 -8.50
C LEU A 196 3.60 1.06 -9.68
N VAL A 197 2.47 1.28 -10.35
CA VAL A 197 2.02 0.48 -11.52
C VAL A 197 2.93 0.60 -12.74
N LEU A 198 3.84 1.57 -12.77
CA LEU A 198 4.86 1.66 -13.82
C LEU A 198 5.82 0.47 -13.79
N MET A 199 5.91 -0.24 -12.66
CA MET A 199 6.67 -1.48 -12.48
C MET A 199 5.80 -2.74 -12.53
N LYS A 200 4.57 -2.66 -13.08
CA LYS A 200 3.59 -3.79 -13.09
C LYS A 200 4.10 -5.10 -13.71
N THR A 201 5.13 -5.04 -14.55
CA THR A 201 5.70 -6.22 -15.22
C THR A 201 6.81 -6.89 -14.42
N THR A 202 7.41 -6.19 -13.44
CA THR A 202 8.60 -6.67 -12.70
C THR A 202 8.34 -6.79 -11.20
N LEU A 203 7.58 -5.87 -10.61
CA LEU A 203 7.33 -5.82 -9.18
C LEU A 203 6.45 -6.99 -8.74
N ASN A 204 6.98 -7.82 -7.85
CA ASN A 204 6.36 -9.04 -7.37
C ASN A 204 6.27 -9.14 -5.84
N SER A 205 6.97 -8.30 -5.10
CA SER A 205 6.94 -8.29 -3.64
C SER A 205 6.85 -6.86 -3.11
N ILE A 206 5.93 -6.62 -2.18
CA ILE A 206 5.89 -5.37 -1.41
C ILE A 206 5.74 -5.68 0.08
N ASP A 207 6.54 -4.98 0.88
CA ASP A 207 6.47 -5.00 2.34
C ASP A 207 6.62 -3.58 2.89
N PHE A 208 5.50 -3.02 3.35
CA PHE A 208 5.42 -1.73 4.01
C PHE A 208 4.91 -1.86 5.45
N SER A 209 5.14 -3.01 6.07
CA SER A 209 4.67 -3.30 7.42
C SER A 209 5.19 -2.31 8.47
N VAL A 210 4.40 -2.10 9.52
CA VAL A 210 4.77 -1.27 10.69
C VAL A 210 5.04 0.18 10.32
N ASN A 211 4.16 0.77 9.53
CA ASN A 211 4.23 2.17 9.14
C ASN A 211 2.95 2.92 9.56
N THR A 212 2.70 4.08 8.98
CA THR A 212 1.51 4.90 9.24
C THR A 212 0.87 5.32 7.91
N LEU A 213 0.93 4.43 6.92
CA LEU A 213 0.26 4.63 5.63
C LEU A 213 -1.25 4.60 5.85
N TYR A 214 -1.94 5.56 5.26
CA TYR A 214 -3.39 5.71 5.34
C TYR A 214 -3.97 5.69 3.94
N MET A 215 -4.78 4.68 3.61
CA MET A 215 -5.37 4.50 2.28
C MET A 215 -6.84 4.12 2.41
N THR A 216 -7.69 4.65 1.54
CA THR A 216 -9.13 4.34 1.53
C THR A 216 -9.68 4.06 0.14
N GLY A 217 -10.74 3.26 0.06
CA GLY A 217 -11.50 3.02 -1.18
C GLY A 217 -10.60 2.67 -2.36
N ASN A 218 -10.75 3.42 -3.46
CA ASN A 218 -10.08 3.18 -4.75
C ASN A 218 -8.55 3.33 -4.69
N GLU A 219 -7.99 3.91 -3.62
CA GLU A 219 -6.53 4.02 -3.46
C GLU A 219 -5.86 2.65 -3.32
N LEU A 220 -6.62 1.66 -2.82
CA LEU A 220 -6.17 0.28 -2.69
C LEU A 220 -6.09 -0.45 -4.05
N ASP A 221 -6.65 0.12 -5.13
CA ASP A 221 -6.60 -0.47 -6.47
C ASP A 221 -5.20 -0.54 -7.06
N VAL A 222 -4.23 0.19 -6.48
CA VAL A 222 -2.81 0.06 -6.82
C VAL A 222 -2.35 -1.40 -6.76
N PHE A 223 -2.82 -2.17 -5.77
CA PHE A 223 -2.47 -3.59 -5.64
C PHE A 223 -3.02 -4.42 -6.80
N GLY A 224 -4.30 -4.23 -7.15
CA GLY A 224 -4.93 -4.95 -8.26
C GLY A 224 -4.39 -4.60 -9.65
N ARG A 225 -3.70 -3.47 -9.79
CA ARG A 225 -2.99 -3.07 -11.02
C ARG A 225 -1.58 -3.66 -11.12
N LEU A 226 -1.01 -4.09 -10.00
CA LEU A 226 0.26 -4.80 -9.92
C LEU A 226 0.03 -6.32 -9.98
N THR A 227 -0.40 -6.80 -11.16
CA THR A 227 -0.88 -8.18 -11.34
C THR A 227 0.19 -9.27 -11.18
N LYS A 228 1.47 -8.88 -11.08
CA LYS A 228 2.62 -9.78 -10.83
C LYS A 228 3.00 -9.92 -9.36
N LEU A 229 2.24 -9.33 -8.44
CA LEU A 229 2.46 -9.50 -7.00
C LEU A 229 2.23 -10.94 -6.55
N HIS A 230 3.25 -11.48 -5.90
CA HIS A 230 3.23 -12.76 -5.18
C HIS A 230 3.14 -12.52 -3.67
N THR A 231 3.67 -11.39 -3.18
CA THR A 231 3.69 -11.05 -1.74
C THR A 231 3.20 -9.62 -1.52
N ILE A 232 2.22 -9.47 -0.63
CA ILE A 232 1.71 -8.18 -0.14
C ILE A 232 1.72 -8.20 1.38
N ILE A 233 2.61 -7.42 2.00
CA ILE A 233 2.72 -7.27 3.46
C ILE A 233 2.49 -5.80 3.81
N MET A 234 1.39 -5.52 4.49
CA MET A 234 0.92 -4.18 4.85
C MET A 234 0.40 -4.14 6.30
N ASP A 235 0.84 -5.07 7.16
CA ASP A 235 0.36 -5.10 8.54
C ASP A 235 0.80 -3.88 9.35
N ASP A 236 0.01 -3.54 10.38
CA ASP A 236 0.26 -2.40 11.30
C ASP A 236 0.36 -1.08 10.50
N ASN A 237 -0.72 -0.75 9.79
CA ASN A 237 -0.98 0.48 9.02
C ASN A 237 -2.45 0.91 9.19
N TYR A 238 -2.92 1.88 8.37
CA TYR A 238 -4.29 2.40 8.39
C TYR A 238 -5.01 2.18 7.04
N LEU A 239 -5.04 0.93 6.56
CA LEU A 239 -5.86 0.58 5.40
C LEU A 239 -7.33 0.48 5.80
N LEU A 240 -8.18 1.32 5.23
CA LEU A 240 -9.61 1.42 5.57
C LEU A 240 -10.50 1.15 4.35
N THR A 241 -11.45 0.26 4.56
CA THR A 241 -12.42 -0.21 3.55
C THR A 241 -13.66 -0.68 4.28
N THR A 242 -14.84 -0.51 3.67
CA THR A 242 -16.13 -0.97 4.21
C THR A 242 -16.67 -2.21 3.48
N ASP A 243 -16.00 -2.64 2.41
CA ASP A 243 -16.45 -3.73 1.53
C ASP A 243 -15.58 -5.00 1.67
N GLY A 244 -14.86 -5.13 2.78
CA GLY A 244 -13.87 -6.17 3.04
C GLY A 244 -12.60 -5.95 2.22
N LEU A 245 -12.02 -7.04 1.70
CA LEU A 245 -10.86 -6.95 0.81
C LEU A 245 -11.22 -6.23 -0.50
N PRO A 246 -10.40 -5.28 -0.99
CA PRO A 246 -10.65 -4.60 -2.27
C PRO A 246 -10.85 -5.58 -3.42
N SER A 247 -11.92 -5.40 -4.19
CA SER A 247 -12.29 -6.31 -5.28
C SER A 247 -11.23 -6.40 -6.38
N SER A 248 -10.44 -5.33 -6.56
CA SER A 248 -9.33 -5.24 -7.50
C SER A 248 -8.23 -6.27 -7.23
N LEU A 249 -8.07 -6.73 -5.99
CA LEU A 249 -7.12 -7.80 -5.63
C LEU A 249 -7.43 -9.15 -6.31
N GLN A 250 -8.63 -9.35 -6.85
CA GLN A 250 -8.96 -10.53 -7.66
C GLN A 250 -8.05 -10.67 -8.89
N LYS A 251 -7.41 -9.57 -9.33
CA LYS A 251 -6.46 -9.55 -10.46
C LYS A 251 -5.06 -10.05 -10.09
N CYS A 252 -4.72 -10.14 -8.80
CA CYS A 252 -3.46 -10.68 -8.30
C CYS A 252 -3.52 -12.21 -8.24
N THR A 253 -3.64 -12.88 -9.40
CA THR A 253 -3.84 -14.33 -9.47
C THR A 253 -2.58 -15.14 -9.11
N ASP A 254 -1.42 -14.48 -9.10
CA ASP A 254 -0.13 -15.07 -8.73
C ASP A 254 0.19 -14.92 -7.23
N LEU A 255 -0.75 -14.39 -6.41
CA LEU A 255 -0.54 -14.10 -5.00
C LEU A 255 -0.33 -15.38 -4.16
N GLU A 256 0.77 -15.41 -3.41
CA GLU A 256 1.17 -16.51 -2.54
C GLU A 256 1.07 -16.13 -1.05
N LYS A 257 1.36 -14.87 -0.71
CA LYS A 257 1.34 -14.37 0.67
C LYS A 257 0.66 -13.03 0.76
N ILE A 258 -0.28 -12.93 1.70
CA ILE A 258 -0.92 -11.66 2.05
C ILE A 258 -0.97 -11.48 3.56
N ASN A 259 -0.46 -10.35 4.04
CA ASN A 259 -0.62 -9.92 5.42
C ASN A 259 -1.17 -8.50 5.48
N LEU A 260 -2.43 -8.38 5.90
CA LEU A 260 -3.11 -7.11 6.16
C LEU A 260 -3.55 -7.01 7.62
N SER A 261 -2.90 -7.74 8.53
CA SER A 261 -3.25 -7.73 9.95
C SER A 261 -3.08 -6.35 10.57
N TYR A 262 -3.82 -6.04 11.63
CA TYR A 262 -3.73 -4.75 12.32
C TYR A 262 -3.97 -3.54 11.39
N ASN A 263 -5.09 -3.58 10.67
CA ASN A 263 -5.58 -2.49 9.83
C ASN A 263 -7.03 -2.15 10.23
N LEU A 264 -7.75 -1.41 9.37
CA LEU A 264 -9.13 -0.98 9.56
C LEU A 264 -10.05 -1.56 8.49
N LEU A 265 -9.84 -2.83 8.10
CA LEU A 265 -10.66 -3.50 7.09
C LEU A 265 -12.01 -3.89 7.71
N GLU A 266 -13.12 -3.37 7.18
CA GLU A 266 -14.50 -3.65 7.60
C GLU A 266 -15.29 -4.27 6.44
N GLY A 267 -16.30 -5.08 6.77
CA GLY A 267 -17.20 -5.73 5.80
C GLY A 267 -16.86 -7.20 5.55
N PRO A 268 -17.66 -7.88 4.69
CA PRO A 268 -17.54 -9.32 4.49
C PRO A 268 -16.35 -9.65 3.58
N MET A 269 -15.74 -10.82 3.81
CA MET A 269 -14.71 -11.32 2.88
C MET A 269 -15.32 -11.67 1.51
N GLN A 270 -14.79 -11.03 0.46
CA GLN A 270 -15.30 -11.17 -0.91
C GLN A 270 -14.97 -12.53 -1.54
N GLN A 271 -16.01 -13.27 -1.91
CA GLN A 271 -15.90 -14.63 -2.48
C GLN A 271 -15.10 -14.68 -3.79
N ASN A 272 -15.30 -13.69 -4.67
CA ASN A 272 -14.60 -13.59 -5.96
C ASN A 272 -13.09 -13.36 -5.77
N VAL A 273 -12.69 -12.51 -4.81
CA VAL A 273 -11.27 -12.26 -4.54
C VAL A 273 -10.57 -13.54 -4.08
N LEU A 274 -11.14 -14.23 -3.11
CA LEU A 274 -10.57 -15.47 -2.58
C LEU A 274 -10.50 -16.57 -3.64
N SER A 275 -11.52 -16.68 -4.48
CA SER A 275 -11.56 -17.70 -5.54
C SER A 275 -10.44 -17.53 -6.58
N SER A 276 -9.90 -16.31 -6.73
CA SER A 276 -8.80 -16.03 -7.66
C SER A 276 -7.42 -16.43 -7.13
N TRP A 277 -7.25 -16.58 -5.82
CA TRP A 277 -5.95 -16.79 -5.18
C TRP A 277 -5.56 -18.26 -5.04
N SER A 278 -5.62 -19.00 -6.16
CA SER A 278 -5.35 -20.45 -6.19
C SER A 278 -3.94 -20.85 -5.71
N LYS A 279 -2.99 -19.90 -5.69
CA LYS A 279 -1.60 -20.08 -5.23
C LYS A 279 -1.35 -19.65 -3.78
N LEU A 280 -2.38 -19.17 -3.08
CA LEU A 280 -2.20 -18.59 -1.75
C LEU A 280 -1.76 -19.67 -0.76
N THR A 281 -0.68 -19.38 -0.04
CA THR A 281 -0.10 -20.24 0.99
C THR A 281 -0.20 -19.63 2.38
N HIS A 282 -0.16 -18.29 2.49
CA HIS A 282 -0.24 -17.57 3.76
C HIS A 282 -1.25 -16.43 3.66
N MET A 283 -2.23 -16.44 4.55
CA MET A 283 -3.22 -15.38 4.68
C MET A 283 -3.33 -14.91 6.13
N GLU A 284 -2.96 -13.66 6.36
CA GLU A 284 -3.01 -13.02 7.67
C GLU A 284 -3.85 -11.74 7.55
N ILE A 285 -5.00 -11.72 8.23
CA ILE A 285 -5.95 -10.60 8.27
C ILE A 285 -6.46 -10.38 9.70
N GLU A 286 -5.67 -10.80 10.69
CA GLU A 286 -6.01 -10.69 12.10
C GLU A 286 -6.19 -9.21 12.53
N SER A 287 -7.01 -8.97 13.56
CA SER A 287 -7.15 -7.64 14.19
C SER A 287 -7.60 -6.60 13.17
N ASN A 288 -8.72 -6.89 12.54
CA ASN A 288 -9.48 -6.01 11.65
C ASN A 288 -10.96 -6.01 12.12
N TYR A 289 -11.84 -5.41 11.33
CA TYR A 289 -13.28 -5.32 11.60
C TYR A 289 -14.11 -6.17 10.61
N LEU A 290 -13.48 -7.15 9.95
CA LEU A 290 -14.13 -8.00 8.95
C LEU A 290 -15.27 -8.79 9.59
N ASP A 291 -16.40 -8.89 8.88
CA ASP A 291 -17.63 -9.44 9.43
C ASP A 291 -18.32 -10.44 8.49
N GLY A 292 -19.58 -10.77 8.81
CA GLY A 292 -20.38 -11.71 8.05
C GLY A 292 -19.95 -13.17 8.26
N SER A 293 -20.43 -14.04 7.38
CA SER A 293 -20.14 -15.47 7.42
C SER A 293 -18.81 -15.82 6.76
N PHE A 294 -18.16 -16.90 7.19
CA PHE A 294 -16.96 -17.39 6.53
C PHE A 294 -17.25 -17.75 5.06
N PRO A 295 -16.50 -17.16 4.10
CA PRO A 295 -16.72 -17.41 2.69
C PRO A 295 -16.34 -18.86 2.35
N SER A 296 -17.26 -19.58 1.73
CA SER A 296 -17.03 -20.93 1.22
C SER A 296 -15.82 -21.04 0.28
N ALA A 297 -15.44 -19.95 -0.41
CA ALA A 297 -14.23 -19.90 -1.24
C ALA A 297 -12.93 -20.12 -0.47
N LEU A 298 -12.86 -19.94 0.86
CA LEU A 298 -11.69 -20.35 1.65
C LEU A 298 -11.39 -21.85 1.46
N GLY A 299 -12.43 -22.68 1.33
CA GLY A 299 -12.28 -24.10 1.04
C GLY A 299 -11.68 -24.42 -0.34
N SER A 300 -11.59 -23.43 -1.23
CA SER A 300 -10.96 -23.56 -2.56
C SER A 300 -9.46 -23.26 -2.55
N LEU A 301 -8.92 -22.66 -1.48
CA LEU A 301 -7.51 -22.31 -1.33
C LEU A 301 -6.67 -23.55 -0.97
N ARG A 302 -6.48 -24.45 -1.93
CA ARG A 302 -5.86 -25.77 -1.70
C ARG A 302 -4.39 -25.72 -1.25
N GLN A 303 -3.70 -24.61 -1.53
CA GLN A 303 -2.30 -24.41 -1.15
C GLN A 303 -2.15 -23.69 0.20
N LEU A 304 -3.26 -23.29 0.84
CA LEU A 304 -3.21 -22.51 2.08
C LEU A 304 -2.66 -23.37 3.22
N VAL A 305 -1.62 -22.85 3.87
CA VAL A 305 -0.91 -23.50 4.99
C VAL A 305 -1.12 -22.69 6.27
N TYR A 306 -1.13 -21.36 6.17
CA TYR A 306 -1.30 -20.46 7.32
C TYR A 306 -2.51 -19.55 7.13
N LEU A 307 -3.39 -19.53 8.13
CA LEU A 307 -4.58 -18.68 8.16
C LEU A 307 -4.73 -18.01 9.53
N TYR A 308 -4.41 -16.71 9.62
CA TYR A 308 -4.62 -15.91 10.83
C TYR A 308 -5.75 -14.90 10.62
N ILE A 309 -6.88 -15.16 11.28
CA ILE A 309 -8.14 -14.42 11.09
C ILE A 309 -8.75 -13.93 12.40
N ARG A 310 -8.10 -14.22 13.54
CA ARG A 310 -8.61 -13.89 14.88
C ARG A 310 -8.82 -12.39 15.05
N ARG A 311 -9.59 -12.00 16.06
CA ARG A 311 -9.90 -10.59 16.37
C ARG A 311 -10.51 -9.88 15.15
N ASN A 312 -11.59 -10.46 14.64
CA ASN A 312 -12.49 -9.91 13.64
C ASN A 312 -13.93 -10.14 14.14
N ASN A 313 -14.93 -9.64 13.40
CA ASN A 313 -16.35 -9.71 13.72
C ASN A 313 -17.08 -10.84 12.97
N PHE A 314 -16.36 -11.89 12.54
CA PHE A 314 -16.97 -13.02 11.82
C PHE A 314 -18.03 -13.72 12.67
N GLN A 315 -19.15 -14.03 12.03
CA GLN A 315 -20.20 -14.84 12.64
C GLN A 315 -19.68 -16.26 12.90
N SER A 316 -20.10 -16.85 14.01
CA SER A 316 -19.72 -18.21 14.41
C SER A 316 -20.41 -19.27 13.53
N ASN A 317 -19.99 -19.40 12.28
CA ASN A 317 -20.38 -20.51 11.41
C ASN A 317 -19.17 -21.03 10.60
N LEU A 318 -18.65 -22.18 11.02
CA LEU A 318 -17.52 -22.87 10.37
C LEU A 318 -17.98 -23.89 9.32
N ASP A 319 -19.19 -23.78 8.76
CA ASP A 319 -19.71 -24.72 7.76
C ASP A 319 -18.80 -24.83 6.52
N PHE A 320 -18.02 -23.79 6.18
CA PHE A 320 -17.03 -23.87 5.10
C PHE A 320 -16.00 -24.99 5.31
N VAL A 321 -15.69 -25.37 6.56
CA VAL A 321 -14.81 -26.50 6.88
C VAL A 321 -15.43 -27.84 6.44
N LYS A 322 -16.77 -27.93 6.38
CA LYS A 322 -17.48 -29.14 5.91
C LYS A 322 -17.46 -29.27 4.38
N VAL A 323 -17.33 -28.16 3.66
CA VAL A 323 -17.37 -28.10 2.19
C VAL A 323 -15.96 -28.02 1.58
N GLY A 324 -14.98 -27.52 2.33
CA GLY A 324 -13.60 -27.30 1.89
C GLY A 324 -12.68 -28.49 2.12
N ASN A 325 -11.83 -28.78 1.14
CA ASN A 325 -10.75 -29.76 1.28
C ASN A 325 -9.49 -29.04 1.83
N MET A 326 -9.55 -28.59 3.09
CA MET A 326 -8.46 -27.87 3.75
C MET A 326 -7.45 -28.84 4.38
N ALA A 327 -6.84 -29.69 3.54
CA ALA A 327 -5.94 -30.75 3.99
C ALA A 327 -4.59 -30.25 4.56
N ASN A 328 -4.24 -28.98 4.30
CA ASN A 328 -2.89 -28.43 4.51
C ASN A 328 -2.81 -27.33 5.59
N ILE A 329 -3.91 -26.97 6.26
CA ILE A 329 -3.93 -25.89 7.25
C ILE A 329 -3.43 -26.41 8.60
N PHE A 330 -2.39 -25.78 9.15
CA PHE A 330 -1.81 -26.07 10.47
C PHE A 330 -2.32 -25.10 11.54
#